data_AF-A0A7V6VJU5-F1
#
_entry.id   AF-A0A7V6VJU5-F1
#
_cell.length_a   1.000
_cell.length_b   1.000
_cell.length_c   1.000
_cell.angle_alpha   90.00
_cell.angle_beta   90.00
_cell.angle_gamma   90.00
#
_symmetry.space_group_name_H-M   'P 1'
#
loop_
_entity.id
_entity.type
_entity.pdbx_description
1 polymer ?
#
loop_
_entity_poly.entity_id
_entity_poly.type
_entity_poly.pdbx_seq_one_letter_code
_entity_poly.pdbx_strand_id
1 'polypeptide(L)'
;MNQTEIENFWAEAQVRGGLNPIRGVTGPSVDESVPPPAWAFGADPEEATRLVERVLAGEKIATTSLASEYEAEGAQLPTVGDLSIILDGTGHPRALIRTTHVDTVPFGSVGEDHAFREGEESLEEWRQVHREFFGAGQSASGDTGGADRSAVGADVADGGGRGTDGEDRAAGDTVGADGGGRDTNSGASSGVGEGPVGAALTDETMVVLERFEVLTPPEARRRAEKRLRGRN
;
A
#
# COMPACT_ATOMS: atom_id res chain seq x y z
N MET A 1 11.57 -11.12 2.53
CA MET A 1 11.37 -10.08 3.57
C MET A 1 11.75 -10.67 4.92
N ASN A 2 12.59 -9.98 5.71
CA ASN A 2 13.00 -10.47 7.03
C ASN A 2 12.21 -9.73 8.11
N GLN A 3 11.21 -10.39 8.69
CA GLN A 3 10.33 -9.81 9.72
C GLN A 3 11.12 -9.24 10.91
N THR A 4 12.17 -9.95 11.34
CA THR A 4 13.05 -9.51 12.44
C THR A 4 13.74 -8.18 12.12
N GLU A 5 14.12 -7.98 10.86
CA GLU A 5 14.80 -6.76 10.44
C GLU A 5 13.86 -5.54 10.45
N ILE A 6 12.61 -5.74 10.06
CA ILE A 6 11.57 -4.71 10.08
C ILE A 6 11.22 -4.33 11.50
N GLU A 7 11.07 -5.32 12.39
CA GLU A 7 10.83 -5.08 13.82
C GLU A 7 11.98 -4.30 14.47
N ASN A 8 13.22 -4.68 14.17
CA ASN A 8 14.40 -3.96 14.66
C ASN A 8 14.45 -2.53 14.12
N PHE A 9 14.20 -2.34 12.82
CA PHE A 9 14.15 -1.02 12.22
C PHE A 9 13.07 -0.14 12.85
N TRP A 10 11.87 -0.70 13.07
CA TRP A 10 10.76 -0.01 13.70
C TRP A 10 11.12 0.41 15.13
N ALA A 11 11.64 -0.51 15.95
CA ALA A 11 12.06 -0.22 17.31
C ALA A 11 13.12 0.90 17.36
N GLU A 12 14.10 0.89 16.46
CA GLU A 12 15.09 1.97 16.35
C GLU A 12 14.46 3.30 15.93
N ALA A 13 13.54 3.28 14.96
CA ALA A 13 12.87 4.47 14.44
C ALA A 13 12.00 5.12 15.51
N GLN A 14 11.29 4.35 16.33
CA GLN A 14 10.51 4.87 17.46
C GLN A 14 11.39 5.60 18.49
N VAL A 15 12.54 5.03 18.83
CA VAL A 15 13.48 5.61 19.80
C VAL A 15 14.12 6.89 19.26
N ARG A 16 14.56 6.88 18.00
CA ARG A 16 15.30 8.01 17.41
C ARG A 16 14.40 9.12 16.85
N GLY A 17 13.20 8.77 16.40
CA GLY A 17 12.23 9.69 15.80
C GLY A 17 11.40 10.47 16.82
N GLY A 18 11.57 10.22 18.13
CA GLY A 18 10.75 10.86 19.16
C GLY A 18 9.26 10.50 19.07
N LEU A 19 8.94 9.43 18.35
CA LEU A 19 7.58 8.89 18.20
C LEU A 19 7.09 8.17 19.47
N ASN A 20 7.89 8.19 20.52
CA ASN A 20 7.56 7.65 21.82
C ASN A 20 7.13 8.82 22.72
N PRO A 21 5.83 9.12 22.85
CA PRO A 21 5.38 10.13 23.79
C PRO A 21 5.63 9.52 25.17
N ILE A 22 6.62 10.04 25.89
CA ILE A 22 6.80 9.96 27.35
C ILE A 22 5.99 8.84 28.04
N ARG A 23 6.66 7.80 28.54
CA ARG A 23 6.11 6.88 29.57
C ARG A 23 5.52 7.69 30.75
N GLY A 24 4.25 8.05 30.63
CA GLY A 24 3.61 8.99 31.54
C GLY A 24 2.10 9.00 31.32
N VAL A 25 1.41 8.19 32.12
CA VAL A 25 -0.03 8.24 32.43
C VAL A 25 -0.99 7.41 31.56
N THR A 26 -0.66 7.02 30.33
CA THR A 26 -1.40 5.97 29.60
C THR A 26 -0.42 4.93 29.06
N GLY A 27 -0.70 3.63 29.24
CA GLY A 27 0.13 2.57 28.67
C GLY A 27 0.23 2.67 27.14
N PRO A 28 1.14 1.93 26.49
CA PRO A 28 1.23 1.93 25.03
C PRO A 28 -0.14 1.64 24.42
N SER A 29 -0.57 2.45 23.46
CA SER A 29 -1.72 2.11 22.63
C SER A 29 -1.30 0.88 21.82
N VAL A 30 -2.13 -0.16 21.75
CA VAL A 30 -1.77 -1.46 21.11
C VAL A 30 -1.25 -1.28 19.67
N ASP A 31 -1.70 -0.21 19.00
CA ASP A 31 -1.30 0.25 17.67
C ASP A 31 0.18 0.64 17.55
N GLU A 32 0.77 1.26 18.58
CA GLU A 32 2.16 1.74 18.55
C GLU A 32 3.19 0.60 18.69
N SER A 33 2.74 -0.62 18.98
CA SER A 33 3.63 -1.77 19.16
C SER A 33 3.89 -2.57 17.88
N VAL A 34 3.01 -2.42 16.87
CA VAL A 34 3.09 -3.19 15.62
C VAL A 34 3.86 -2.36 14.59
N PRO A 35 4.83 -2.94 13.86
CA PRO A 35 5.46 -2.25 12.75
C PRO A 35 4.41 -1.81 11.71
N PRO A 36 4.48 -0.58 11.20
CA PRO A 36 3.59 -0.15 10.12
C PRO A 36 3.85 -0.97 8.84
N PRO A 37 2.94 -0.91 7.85
CA PRO A 37 3.12 -1.58 6.56
C PRO A 37 4.49 -1.28 5.94
N ALA A 38 5.12 -2.32 5.42
CA ALA A 38 6.43 -2.25 4.79
C ALA A 38 6.35 -2.69 3.33
N TRP A 39 6.80 -1.83 2.42
CA TRP A 39 6.67 -2.00 0.97
C TRP A 39 7.80 -1.28 0.23
N ALA A 40 7.98 -1.58 -1.06
CA ALA A 40 9.02 -0.99 -1.92
C ALA A 40 8.41 -0.16 -3.04
N PHE A 41 9.14 0.87 -3.49
CA PHE A 41 8.78 1.66 -4.67
C PHE A 41 9.11 0.95 -5.98
N GLY A 42 8.42 1.30 -7.06
CA GLY A 42 8.71 0.79 -8.41
C GLY A 42 8.38 -0.68 -8.64
N ALA A 43 8.64 -1.15 -9.87
CA ALA A 43 8.26 -2.49 -10.33
C ALA A 43 9.39 -3.53 -10.18
N ASP A 44 10.63 -3.08 -10.02
CA ASP A 44 11.80 -3.97 -9.95
C ASP A 44 12.79 -3.57 -8.84
N PRO A 45 13.68 -4.50 -8.41
CA PRO A 45 14.65 -4.24 -7.35
C PRO A 45 15.62 -3.08 -7.58
N GLU A 46 16.07 -2.87 -8.82
CA GLU A 46 17.00 -1.78 -9.13
C GLU A 46 16.29 -0.44 -8.98
N GLU A 47 15.06 -0.35 -9.49
CA GLU A 47 14.20 0.80 -9.34
C GLU A 47 13.86 1.09 -7.87
N ALA A 48 13.44 0.08 -7.10
CA ALA A 48 13.14 0.22 -5.67
C ALA A 48 14.31 0.82 -4.90
N THR A 49 15.52 0.31 -5.17
CA THR A 49 16.76 0.81 -4.55
C THR A 49 17.05 2.25 -4.95
N ARG A 50 16.84 2.61 -6.23
CA ARG A 50 17.03 3.97 -6.73
C ARG A 50 16.04 4.94 -6.10
N LEU A 51 14.76 4.59 -6.06
CA LEU A 51 13.69 5.46 -5.57
C LEU A 51 13.79 5.71 -4.07
N VAL A 52 14.12 4.70 -3.26
CA VAL A 52 14.28 4.91 -1.81
C VAL A 52 15.48 5.81 -1.47
N GLU A 53 16.55 5.81 -2.28
CA GLU A 53 17.65 6.77 -2.11
C GLU A 53 17.21 8.22 -2.43
N ARG A 54 16.31 8.42 -3.41
CA ARG A 54 15.70 9.74 -3.69
C ARG A 54 14.81 10.21 -2.55
N VAL A 55 14.04 9.29 -1.97
CA VAL A 55 13.23 9.56 -0.77
C VAL A 55 14.13 10.00 0.39
N LEU A 56 15.21 9.26 0.68
CA LEU A 56 16.15 9.61 1.74
C LEU A 56 16.85 10.96 1.52
N ALA A 57 17.15 11.31 0.26
CA ALA A 57 17.69 12.60 -0.12
C ALA A 57 16.67 13.75 -0.08
N GLY A 58 15.36 13.44 0.03
CA GLY A 58 14.28 14.42 0.00
C GLY A 58 13.96 14.93 -1.42
N GLU A 59 14.39 14.22 -2.45
CA GLU A 59 14.08 14.52 -3.85
C GLU A 59 12.72 13.95 -4.27
N LYS A 60 12.28 12.84 -3.66
CA LYS A 60 10.93 12.28 -3.80
C LYS A 60 10.20 12.38 -2.46
N ILE A 61 9.10 13.12 -2.45
CA ILE A 61 8.25 13.37 -1.26
C ILE A 61 6.76 13.12 -1.56
N ALA A 62 6.45 12.52 -2.70
CA ALA A 62 5.11 12.11 -3.08
C ALA A 62 5.12 10.76 -3.82
N THR A 63 3.96 10.12 -3.88
CA THR A 63 3.71 8.89 -4.64
C THR A 63 2.28 8.87 -5.17
N THR A 64 2.04 8.03 -6.17
CA THR A 64 0.73 7.81 -6.79
C THR A 64 0.40 6.33 -6.88
N SER A 65 -0.85 5.99 -6.56
CA SER A 65 -1.42 4.65 -6.71
C SER A 65 -2.78 4.72 -7.41
N LEU A 66 -3.26 3.59 -7.94
CA LEU A 66 -4.59 3.54 -8.54
C LEU A 66 -5.65 3.37 -7.45
N ALA A 67 -6.74 4.15 -7.50
CA ALA A 67 -7.84 3.98 -6.54
C ALA A 67 -8.46 2.58 -6.61
N SER A 68 -8.53 2.00 -7.82
CA SER A 68 -9.06 0.66 -8.07
C SER A 68 -8.26 -0.46 -7.41
N GLU A 69 -6.99 -0.24 -7.07
CA GLU A 69 -6.18 -1.27 -6.40
C GLU A 69 -6.62 -1.46 -4.95
N TYR A 70 -6.88 -0.36 -4.24
CA TYR A 70 -7.46 -0.44 -2.90
C TYR A 70 -8.82 -1.14 -2.90
N GLU A 71 -9.65 -0.85 -3.91
CA GLU A 71 -10.94 -1.53 -4.07
C GLU A 71 -10.77 -3.03 -4.34
N ALA A 72 -9.84 -3.41 -5.22
CA ALA A 72 -9.58 -4.80 -5.57
C ALA A 72 -9.01 -5.60 -4.39
N GLU A 73 -8.17 -4.98 -3.56
CA GLU A 73 -7.57 -5.58 -2.37
C GLU A 73 -8.50 -5.53 -1.15
N GLY A 74 -9.63 -4.82 -1.22
CA GLY A 74 -10.48 -4.53 -0.07
C GLY A 74 -9.78 -3.67 0.99
N ALA A 75 -8.72 -2.96 0.60
CA ALA A 75 -7.93 -2.11 1.47
C ALA A 75 -8.58 -0.73 1.63
N GLN A 76 -8.31 -0.08 2.76
CA GLN A 76 -8.70 1.31 2.95
C GLN A 76 -7.72 2.24 2.24
N LEU A 77 -8.24 3.36 1.71
CA LEU A 77 -7.39 4.44 1.24
C LEU A 77 -6.50 4.97 2.38
N PRO A 78 -5.27 5.39 2.06
CA PRO A 78 -4.36 5.94 3.06
C PRO A 78 -4.95 7.18 3.72
N THR A 79 -4.57 7.42 4.97
CA THR A 79 -5.00 8.58 5.74
C THR A 79 -3.82 9.43 6.18
N VAL A 80 -4.08 10.72 6.44
CA VAL A 80 -3.05 11.62 6.97
C VAL A 80 -2.63 11.15 8.36
N GLY A 81 -1.33 10.95 8.55
CA GLY A 81 -0.75 10.42 9.77
C GLY A 81 -0.24 8.99 9.63
N ASP A 82 -0.68 8.25 8.60
CA ASP A 82 -0.25 6.88 8.37
C ASP A 82 1.27 6.79 8.26
N LEU A 83 1.83 5.75 8.88
CA LEU A 83 3.24 5.43 8.81
C LEU A 83 3.47 4.32 7.78
N SER A 84 4.63 4.35 7.14
CA SER A 84 5.05 3.28 6.23
C SER A 84 6.56 3.11 6.29
N ILE A 85 7.02 1.86 6.26
CA ILE A 85 8.43 1.51 6.11
C ILE A 85 8.72 1.27 4.64
N ILE A 86 9.69 1.99 4.09
CA ILE A 86 10.11 1.85 2.70
C ILE A 86 11.33 0.94 2.63
N LEU A 87 11.22 -0.10 1.80
CA LEU A 87 12.25 -1.08 1.54
C LEU A 87 13.08 -0.69 0.30
N ASP A 88 14.32 -1.19 0.22
CA ASP A 88 15.05 -1.24 -1.05
C ASP A 88 14.74 -2.52 -1.84
N GLY A 89 15.33 -2.66 -3.02
CA GLY A 89 15.12 -3.82 -3.89
C GLY A 89 15.63 -5.15 -3.33
N THR A 90 16.43 -5.12 -2.27
CA THR A 90 16.84 -6.33 -1.55
C THR A 90 15.92 -6.66 -0.37
N GLY A 91 14.89 -5.85 -0.15
CA GLY A 91 13.90 -6.02 0.92
C GLY A 91 14.38 -5.52 2.28
N HIS A 92 15.46 -4.73 2.33
CA HIS A 92 15.95 -4.14 3.58
C HIS A 92 15.22 -2.82 3.86
N PRO A 93 14.78 -2.56 5.11
CA PRO A 93 14.11 -1.31 5.46
C PRO A 93 15.09 -0.14 5.47
N ARG A 94 14.73 0.94 4.77
CA ARG A 94 15.61 2.09 4.53
C ARG A 94 15.04 3.39 5.04
N ALA A 95 13.73 3.58 4.94
CA ALA A 95 13.10 4.81 5.39
C ALA A 95 11.81 4.55 6.17
N LEU A 96 11.52 5.41 7.15
CA LEU A 96 10.20 5.56 7.74
C LEU A 96 9.60 6.84 7.17
N ILE A 97 8.41 6.75 6.59
CA ILE A 97 7.68 7.92 6.09
C ILE A 97 6.37 8.09 6.84
N ARG A 98 5.86 9.33 6.87
CA ARG A 98 4.52 9.66 7.34
C ARG A 98 3.74 10.36 6.24
N THR A 99 2.54 9.88 5.95
CA THR A 99 1.62 10.54 5.03
C THR A 99 1.13 11.85 5.63
N THR A 100 1.31 12.94 4.89
CA THR A 100 0.98 14.32 5.30
C THR A 100 -0.21 14.89 4.52
N HIS A 101 -0.49 14.32 3.35
CA HIS A 101 -1.60 14.72 2.50
C HIS A 101 -2.03 13.53 1.65
N VAL A 102 -3.34 13.41 1.45
CA VAL A 102 -3.96 12.43 0.57
C VAL A 102 -5.03 13.15 -0.24
N ASP A 103 -5.02 12.93 -1.54
CA ASP A 103 -6.06 13.40 -2.45
C ASP A 103 -6.45 12.29 -3.44
N THR A 104 -7.66 12.32 -3.97
CA THR A 104 -8.13 11.35 -4.97
C THR A 104 -8.73 12.10 -6.13
N VAL A 105 -8.03 12.08 -7.27
CA VAL A 105 -8.35 12.88 -8.45
C VAL A 105 -8.31 12.05 -9.72
N PRO A 106 -8.97 12.47 -10.80
CA PRO A 106 -8.75 11.87 -12.11
C PRO A 106 -7.28 12.06 -12.56
N PHE A 107 -6.69 11.05 -13.20
CA PHE A 107 -5.31 11.06 -13.70
C PHE A 107 -5.00 12.28 -14.59
N GLY A 108 -5.96 12.69 -15.43
CA GLY A 108 -5.82 13.88 -16.28
C GLY A 108 -5.76 15.19 -15.49
N SER A 109 -6.27 15.20 -14.26
CA SER A 109 -6.32 16.38 -13.37
C SER A 109 -5.07 16.53 -12.49
N VAL A 110 -4.13 15.59 -12.54
CA VAL A 110 -2.86 15.70 -11.81
C VAL A 110 -2.05 16.89 -12.33
N GLY A 111 -1.62 17.75 -11.42
CA GLY A 111 -0.87 18.96 -11.72
C GLY A 111 0.65 18.81 -11.63
N GLU A 112 1.38 19.76 -12.20
CA GLU A 112 2.85 19.79 -12.20
C GLU A 112 3.47 19.75 -10.79
N ASP A 113 2.88 20.41 -9.79
CA ASP A 113 3.37 20.38 -8.40
C ASP A 113 3.48 18.95 -7.85
N HIS A 114 2.57 18.06 -8.25
CA HIS A 114 2.64 16.65 -7.83
C HIS A 114 3.76 15.91 -8.55
N ALA A 115 3.87 16.06 -9.87
CA ALA A 115 4.94 15.47 -10.67
C ALA A 115 6.34 15.85 -10.13
N PHE A 116 6.56 17.13 -9.83
CA PHE A 116 7.84 17.58 -9.25
C PHE A 116 8.12 16.98 -7.88
N ARG A 117 7.09 16.72 -7.07
CA ARG A 117 7.23 16.11 -5.73
C ARG A 117 7.53 14.62 -5.80
N GLU A 118 7.05 13.94 -6.83
CA GLU A 118 7.39 12.55 -7.12
C GLU A 118 8.82 12.42 -7.67
N GLY A 119 9.32 13.50 -8.25
CA GLY A 119 10.71 13.67 -8.66
C GLY A 119 10.91 13.65 -10.17
N GLU A 120 9.85 13.74 -10.96
CA GLU A 120 9.93 13.89 -12.41
C GLU A 120 10.17 15.36 -12.78
N GLU A 121 10.85 15.59 -13.92
CA GLU A 121 11.21 16.95 -14.34
C GLU A 121 10.04 17.67 -15.04
N SER A 122 9.00 16.94 -15.43
CA SER A 122 7.80 17.50 -16.06
C SER A 122 6.55 16.65 -15.84
N LEU A 123 5.37 17.27 -15.97
CA LEU A 123 4.09 16.55 -15.96
C LEU A 123 3.94 15.58 -17.15
N GLU A 124 4.55 15.89 -18.30
CA GLU A 124 4.52 15.01 -19.47
C GLU A 124 5.30 13.72 -19.20
N GLU A 125 6.52 13.85 -18.66
CA GLU A 125 7.35 12.72 -18.23
C GLU A 125 6.61 11.89 -17.17
N TRP A 126 6.07 12.54 -16.13
CA TRP A 126 5.28 11.87 -15.09
C TRP A 126 4.13 11.07 -15.68
N ARG A 127 3.36 11.65 -16.61
CA ARG A 127 2.25 10.95 -17.27
C ARG A 127 2.71 9.78 -18.11
N GLN A 128 3.85 9.92 -18.80
CA GLN A 128 4.41 8.83 -19.59
C GLN A 128 4.81 7.66 -18.68
N VAL A 129 5.62 7.93 -17.66
CA VAL A 129 6.08 6.93 -16.69
C VAL A 129 4.90 6.18 -16.07
N HIS A 130 3.87 6.90 -15.60
CA HIS A 130 2.72 6.28 -14.95
C HIS A 130 1.82 5.50 -15.93
N ARG A 131 1.69 5.94 -17.20
CA ARG A 131 0.99 5.16 -18.22
C ARG A 131 1.71 3.86 -18.54
N GLU A 132 3.03 3.89 -18.63
CA GLU A 132 3.84 2.69 -18.85
C GLU A 132 3.74 1.75 -17.66
N PHE A 133 3.87 2.29 -16.44
CA PHE A 133 3.79 1.53 -15.19
C PHE A 133 2.42 0.86 -14.98
N PHE A 134 1.33 1.65 -14.97
CA PHE A 134 -0.04 1.14 -14.79
C PHE A 134 -0.57 0.39 -16.02
N GLY A 135 -0.01 0.63 -17.21
CA GLY A 135 -0.35 -0.09 -18.43
C GLY A 135 0.32 -1.46 -18.53
N ALA A 136 1.59 -1.57 -18.11
CA ALA A 136 2.34 -2.83 -18.13
C ALA A 136 1.80 -3.85 -17.11
N GLY A 137 1.37 -3.39 -15.92
CA GLY A 137 0.76 -4.24 -14.89
C GLY A 137 -0.52 -4.95 -15.33
N GLN A 138 -1.17 -4.51 -16.42
CA GLN A 138 -2.39 -5.13 -16.94
C GLN A 138 -2.13 -6.25 -17.98
N SER A 139 -0.92 -6.33 -18.55
CA SER A 139 -0.56 -7.35 -19.55
C SER A 139 0.06 -8.62 -18.95
N ALA A 140 0.49 -8.58 -17.69
CA ALA A 140 1.03 -9.73 -16.97
C ALA A 140 0.02 -10.22 -15.92
N SER A 141 -0.96 -11.01 -16.36
CA SER A 141 -1.79 -11.79 -15.42
C SER A 141 -0.92 -12.86 -14.76
N GLY A 142 -0.48 -12.58 -13.54
CA GLY A 142 0.22 -13.51 -12.66
C GLY A 142 1.19 -12.82 -11.72
N ASP A 143 0.65 -12.24 -10.64
CA ASP A 143 1.36 -11.99 -9.38
C ASP A 143 2.43 -10.87 -9.40
N THR A 144 1.99 -9.60 -9.27
CA THR A 144 2.60 -8.47 -8.50
C THR A 144 1.92 -7.15 -8.92
N GLY A 145 1.15 -6.55 -8.01
CA GLY A 145 0.28 -5.39 -8.23
C GLY A 145 1.01 -4.09 -8.56
N GLY A 146 0.33 -3.23 -9.31
CA GLY A 146 0.86 -2.05 -9.98
C GLY A 146 0.53 -0.73 -9.28
N ALA A 147 0.78 -0.62 -7.98
CA ALA A 147 0.99 0.69 -7.38
C ALA A 147 2.47 1.06 -7.54
N ASP A 148 2.86 2.33 -7.45
CA ASP A 148 4.25 2.69 -7.07
C ASP A 148 4.61 2.13 -5.66
N ARG A 149 3.77 1.26 -5.11
CA ARG A 149 3.90 0.50 -3.88
C ARG A 149 3.77 -0.98 -4.25
N SER A 150 4.89 -1.67 -4.44
CA SER A 150 4.82 -3.13 -4.55
C SER A 150 4.68 -3.73 -3.15
N ALA A 151 3.46 -4.18 -2.82
CA ALA A 151 3.18 -4.92 -1.60
C ALA A 151 3.69 -6.35 -1.76
N VAL A 152 4.51 -6.80 -0.81
CA VAL A 152 4.86 -8.23 -0.68
C VAL A 152 4.22 -8.74 0.60
N GLY A 153 3.00 -9.27 0.48
CA GLY A 153 2.30 -10.06 1.49
C GLY A 153 2.17 -9.42 2.87
N ALA A 154 1.17 -8.54 3.04
CA ALA A 154 0.65 -8.22 4.37
C ALA A 154 -0.59 -9.08 4.64
N ASP A 155 -0.44 -10.12 5.47
CA ASP A 155 -1.59 -10.78 6.08
C ASP A 155 -2.37 -9.74 6.90
N VAL A 156 -3.59 -9.47 6.45
CA VAL A 156 -4.53 -8.57 7.12
C VAL A 156 -4.82 -9.15 8.50
N ALA A 157 -4.39 -8.44 9.55
CA ALA A 157 -4.86 -8.68 10.90
C ALA A 157 -6.35 -8.29 10.97
N ASP A 158 -7.22 -9.29 10.85
CA ASP A 158 -8.65 -9.16 11.09
C ASP A 158 -8.89 -8.70 12.54
N GLY A 159 -9.19 -7.42 12.68
CA GLY A 159 -9.70 -6.80 13.90
C GLY A 159 -11.14 -7.21 14.16
N GLY A 160 -11.38 -8.51 14.37
CA GLY A 160 -12.68 -9.09 14.69
C GLY A 160 -13.05 -8.89 16.16
N GLY A 161 -13.49 -7.68 16.53
CA GLY A 161 -14.19 -7.46 17.79
C GLY A 161 -15.57 -8.12 17.77
N ARG A 162 -15.79 -9.14 18.62
CA ARG A 162 -17.14 -9.57 19.03
C ARG A 162 -17.17 -9.97 20.49
N GLY A 163 -17.68 -9.06 21.31
CA GLY A 163 -18.40 -9.44 22.52
C GLY A 163 -19.84 -9.79 22.15
N THR A 164 -20.34 -10.89 22.70
CA THR A 164 -21.55 -10.96 23.54
C THR A 164 -21.69 -12.40 24.03
N ASP A 165 -21.51 -12.57 25.34
CA ASP A 165 -22.01 -13.71 26.10
C ASP A 165 -23.55 -13.72 26.04
N GLY A 166 -24.16 -14.91 25.93
CA GLY A 166 -25.61 -15.04 25.95
C GLY A 166 -26.14 -16.44 25.60
N GLU A 167 -26.15 -17.30 26.62
CA GLU A 167 -27.19 -18.29 26.95
C GLU A 167 -27.60 -19.42 25.97
N ASP A 168 -27.24 -20.65 26.39
CA ASP A 168 -28.14 -21.67 26.95
C ASP A 168 -29.19 -22.41 26.06
N ARG A 169 -29.13 -23.75 26.14
CA ARG A 169 -30.18 -24.80 25.95
C ARG A 169 -30.34 -25.54 24.60
N ALA A 170 -29.82 -26.78 24.64
CA ALA A 170 -30.54 -28.07 24.53
C ALA A 170 -31.30 -28.50 23.24
N ALA A 171 -30.82 -29.64 22.70
CA ALA A 171 -31.50 -30.89 22.31
C ALA A 171 -32.63 -30.89 21.25
N GLY A 172 -32.49 -31.79 20.27
CA GLY A 172 -33.60 -32.22 19.40
C GLY A 172 -33.16 -33.07 18.20
N ASP A 173 -33.11 -34.38 18.40
CA ASP A 173 -32.97 -35.45 17.40
C ASP A 173 -34.26 -35.61 16.57
N THR A 174 -34.18 -35.78 15.24
CA THR A 174 -35.12 -36.60 14.44
C THR A 174 -34.61 -36.90 13.03
N VAL A 175 -34.76 -38.18 12.68
CA VAL A 175 -34.54 -38.85 11.39
C VAL A 175 -35.83 -38.88 10.54
N GLY A 176 -35.71 -38.92 9.20
CA GLY A 176 -36.75 -39.44 8.29
C GLY A 176 -36.75 -38.78 6.90
N ALA A 177 -36.27 -39.46 5.85
CA ALA A 177 -37.04 -40.13 4.76
C ALA A 177 -37.46 -39.16 3.62
N ASP A 178 -36.96 -39.27 2.39
CA ASP A 178 -37.21 -40.23 1.28
C ASP A 178 -38.05 -39.56 0.14
N GLY A 179 -37.75 -39.93 -1.12
CA GLY A 179 -38.43 -39.53 -2.36
C GLY A 179 -37.86 -38.26 -3.01
N GLY A 180 -37.38 -38.20 -4.26
CA GLY A 180 -37.73 -38.95 -5.46
C GLY A 180 -38.46 -38.02 -6.44
N GLY A 181 -37.85 -37.69 -7.58
CA GLY A 181 -38.57 -37.03 -8.69
C GLY A 181 -37.76 -36.02 -9.49
N ARG A 182 -37.44 -36.38 -10.74
CA ARG A 182 -36.98 -35.48 -11.81
C ARG A 182 -38.09 -34.51 -12.17
N ASP A 183 -37.74 -33.28 -12.54
CA ASP A 183 -38.38 -32.57 -13.64
C ASP A 183 -37.40 -31.61 -14.32
N THR A 184 -37.42 -31.67 -15.64
CA THR A 184 -36.76 -30.77 -16.58
C THR A 184 -37.50 -29.43 -16.65
N ASN A 185 -36.79 -28.32 -16.86
CA ASN A 185 -36.93 -27.45 -18.04
C ASN A 185 -36.36 -26.03 -17.80
N SER A 186 -35.48 -25.64 -18.72
CA SER A 186 -35.25 -24.30 -19.29
C SER A 186 -35.45 -23.02 -18.48
N GLY A 187 -34.37 -22.22 -18.49
CA GLY A 187 -34.46 -20.84 -18.96
C GLY A 187 -34.41 -19.77 -17.89
N ALA A 188 -33.21 -19.27 -17.61
CA ALA A 188 -33.01 -17.84 -17.41
C ALA A 188 -31.53 -17.52 -17.62
N SER A 189 -31.28 -16.73 -18.65
CA SER A 189 -30.09 -15.93 -18.81
C SER A 189 -29.76 -15.23 -17.49
N SER A 190 -28.59 -15.48 -16.95
CA SER A 190 -27.91 -14.55 -16.04
C SER A 190 -26.53 -14.42 -16.61
N GLY A 191 -26.36 -13.35 -17.39
CA GLY A 191 -25.06 -12.93 -17.86
C GLY A 191 -24.15 -12.87 -16.64
N VAL A 192 -23.11 -13.68 -16.65
CA VAL A 192 -21.94 -13.44 -15.83
C VAL A 192 -21.48 -12.06 -16.29
N GLY A 193 -21.72 -11.07 -15.44
CA GLY A 193 -21.15 -9.74 -15.63
C GLY A 193 -19.64 -9.94 -15.63
N GLU A 194 -19.07 -9.98 -16.81
CA GLU A 194 -17.65 -9.68 -16.98
C GLU A 194 -17.49 -8.26 -16.44
N GLY A 195 -17.03 -8.15 -15.20
CA GLY A 195 -16.47 -6.91 -14.69
C GLY A 195 -15.39 -6.44 -15.68
N PRO A 196 -15.22 -5.13 -15.88
CA PRO A 196 -14.41 -4.62 -16.97
C PRO A 196 -12.99 -5.19 -16.87
N VAL A 197 -12.68 -6.08 -17.80
CA VAL A 197 -11.34 -6.61 -18.06
C VAL A 197 -10.51 -5.44 -18.58
N GLY A 198 -9.52 -5.01 -17.79
CA GLY A 198 -8.38 -4.19 -18.21
C GLY A 198 -8.71 -2.91 -18.98
N ALA A 199 -9.28 -1.90 -18.31
CA ALA A 199 -9.38 -0.57 -18.91
C ALA A 199 -7.99 0.11 -18.90
N ALA A 200 -7.48 0.45 -20.08
CA ALA A 200 -6.27 1.26 -20.24
C ALA A 200 -6.35 2.53 -19.35
N LEU A 201 -5.21 2.98 -18.81
CA LEU A 201 -5.14 4.20 -18.01
C LEU A 201 -5.68 5.39 -18.83
N THR A 202 -6.78 5.98 -18.38
CA THR A 202 -7.44 7.12 -19.03
C THR A 202 -7.35 8.35 -18.15
N ASP A 203 -7.61 9.52 -18.72
CA ASP A 203 -7.64 10.79 -17.96
C ASP A 203 -8.72 10.79 -16.86
N GLU A 204 -9.75 9.96 -16.99
CA GLU A 204 -10.83 9.76 -16.01
C GLU A 204 -10.47 8.72 -14.93
N THR A 205 -9.37 7.97 -15.09
CA THR A 205 -8.97 6.96 -14.12
C THR A 205 -8.61 7.64 -12.79
N MET A 206 -9.27 7.23 -11.71
CA MET A 206 -9.03 7.79 -10.39
C MET A 206 -7.70 7.30 -9.82
N VAL A 207 -6.87 8.26 -9.40
CA VAL A 207 -5.59 8.02 -8.74
C VAL A 207 -5.58 8.63 -7.36
N VAL A 208 -4.85 7.99 -6.46
CA VAL A 208 -4.63 8.44 -5.09
C VAL A 208 -3.25 9.09 -5.06
N LEU A 209 -3.22 10.37 -4.68
CA LEU A 209 -2.00 11.16 -4.56
C LEU A 209 -1.64 11.27 -3.09
N GLU A 210 -0.43 10.84 -2.74
CA GLU A 210 0.07 10.95 -1.38
C GLU A 210 1.30 11.86 -1.33
N ARG A 211 1.35 12.74 -0.33
CA ARG A 211 2.59 13.46 0.04
C ARG A 211 3.05 12.96 1.39
N PHE A 212 4.35 12.83 1.57
CA PHE A 212 4.91 12.31 2.81
C PHE A 212 6.14 13.08 3.27
N GLU A 213 6.41 12.96 4.57
CA GLU A 213 7.67 13.38 5.17
C GLU A 213 8.51 12.17 5.58
N VAL A 214 9.83 12.30 5.50
CA VAL A 214 10.77 11.26 5.92
C VAL A 214 11.15 11.46 7.38
N LEU A 215 10.81 10.48 8.21
CA LEU A 215 11.09 10.47 9.65
C LEU A 215 12.44 9.81 9.99
N THR A 216 13.12 9.25 8.99
CA THR A 216 14.44 8.63 9.16
C THR A 216 15.48 9.64 9.66
N PRO A 217 16.36 9.25 10.62
CA PRO A 217 17.35 10.17 11.17
C PRO A 217 18.28 10.82 10.13
N PRO A 218 18.73 12.07 10.36
CA PRO A 218 19.54 12.83 9.40
C PRO A 218 20.85 12.15 8.94
N GLU A 219 21.41 11.24 9.73
CA GLU A 219 22.61 10.48 9.35
C GLU A 219 22.38 9.54 8.17
N ALA A 220 21.23 8.88 8.11
CA ALA A 220 20.86 8.03 6.99
C ALA A 220 20.65 8.87 5.73
N ARG A 221 20.00 10.04 5.89
CA ARG A 221 19.78 11.01 4.81
C ARG A 221 21.11 11.53 4.23
N ARG A 222 22.05 11.95 5.08
CA ARG A 222 23.40 12.39 4.65
C ARG A 222 24.18 11.30 3.89
N ARG A 223 24.05 10.04 4.29
CA ARG A 223 24.69 8.92 3.57
C ARG A 223 24.09 8.73 2.18
N ALA A 224 22.76 8.84 2.05
CA ALA A 224 22.06 8.76 0.77
C ALA A 224 22.47 9.90 -0.17
N GLU A 225 22.46 11.15 0.31
CA GLU A 225 22.92 12.33 -0.44
C GLU A 225 24.35 12.17 -0.99
N LYS A 226 25.27 11.63 -0.17
CA LYS A 226 26.65 11.38 -0.60
C LYS A 226 26.74 10.33 -1.71
N ARG A 227 25.91 9.28 -1.67
CA ARG A 227 25.88 8.24 -2.70
C ARG A 227 25.37 8.79 -4.03
N LEU A 228 24.30 9.58 -4.01
CA LEU A 228 23.76 10.21 -5.23
C LEU A 228 24.80 11.14 -5.87
N ARG A 229 25.50 11.97 -5.08
CA ARG A 229 26.55 12.87 -5.57
C ARG A 229 27.81 12.16 -6.08
N GLY A 230 28.07 10.94 -5.63
CA GLY A 230 29.24 10.14 -6.04
C GLY A 230 29.02 9.31 -7.31
N ARG A 231 27.81 9.30 -7.88
CA ARG A 231 27.48 8.60 -9.14
C ARG A 231 27.49 9.48 -10.39
N ASN A 232 27.55 10.80 -10.23
CA ASN A 232 27.72 11.77 -11.33
C ASN A 232 29.21 12.06 -11.57
#